data_AF-A0A8J3LER2-F1
#
_entry.id   AF-A0A8J3LER2-F1
#
_cell.length_a   1.000
_cell.length_b   1.000
_cell.length_c   1.000
_cell.angle_alpha   90.00
_cell.angle_beta   90.00
_cell.angle_gamma   90.00
#
_symmetry.space_group_name_H-M   'P 1'
#
loop_
_entity.id
_entity.type
_entity.pdbx_description
1 polymer ?
#
loop_
_entity_poly.entity_id
_entity_poly.type
_entity_poly.pdbx_seq_one_letter_code
_entity_poly.pdbx_strand_id
1 'polypeptide(L)'
;MDYEQFISLVEQAIGTDREHAERAAHATLATLGEHLGRDECRQVVPQLPPELGGWLFSAGAAQSFDVIEFLRRVAERELTDPATAERHVRAVFMALGRALTPDEYDDVVSRLSNDYVPLLPRGPTAGGGASLDTFLAGVARRARVSEDIARRATEAVLETLGERIGPGEIEDLLTHLPVALHPPLKRGAARWDDSTSRMPVEEFLFRIAERSRIPTDRSSLLPPPSAREYARAVFNTLRETVRTEFFDVTVQLPNEYWNLVARQA
;
A
#
# COMPACT_ATOMS: atom_id res chain seq x y z
N MET A 1 4.90 -7.43 -28.18
CA MET A 1 3.64 -6.64 -28.14
C MET A 1 3.90 -5.34 -28.87
N ASP A 2 2.94 -4.82 -29.66
CA ASP A 2 3.07 -3.50 -30.30
C ASP A 2 2.45 -2.37 -29.44
N TYR A 3 2.63 -1.12 -29.87
CA TYR A 3 2.12 0.07 -29.16
C TYR A 3 0.60 0.04 -28.98
N GLU A 4 -0.14 -0.26 -30.05
CA GLU A 4 -1.61 -0.29 -30.04
C GLU A 4 -2.15 -1.35 -29.09
N GLN A 5 -1.55 -2.53 -29.08
CA GLN A 5 -1.88 -3.62 -28.16
C GLN A 5 -1.62 -3.22 -26.71
N PHE A 6 -0.48 -2.56 -26.43
CA PHE A 6 -0.14 -2.12 -25.08
C PHE A 6 -1.17 -1.11 -24.56
N ILE A 7 -1.46 -0.06 -25.33
CA ILE A 7 -2.41 0.95 -24.86
C ILE A 7 -3.82 0.37 -24.77
N SER A 8 -4.22 -0.52 -25.69
CA SER A 8 -5.51 -1.21 -25.60
C SER A 8 -5.65 -2.02 -24.32
N LEU A 9 -4.58 -2.67 -23.85
CA LEU A 9 -4.58 -3.38 -22.57
C LEU A 9 -4.75 -2.42 -21.38
N VAL A 10 -4.07 -1.28 -21.40
CA VAL A 10 -4.20 -0.25 -20.37
C VAL A 10 -5.61 0.32 -20.36
N GLU A 11 -6.14 0.70 -21.53
CA GLU A 11 -7.50 1.21 -21.73
C GLU A 11 -8.56 0.27 -21.17
N GLN A 12 -8.49 -1.02 -21.53
CA GLN A 12 -9.39 -2.05 -21.03
C GLN A 12 -9.33 -2.22 -19.52
N ALA A 13 -8.13 -2.11 -18.94
CA ALA A 13 -7.91 -2.31 -17.51
C ALA A 13 -8.41 -1.14 -16.66
N ILE A 14 -8.26 0.09 -17.13
CA ILE A 14 -8.69 1.30 -16.40
C ILE A 14 -10.15 1.68 -16.72
N GLY A 15 -10.69 1.22 -17.86
CA GLY A 15 -12.09 1.42 -18.24
C GLY A 15 -12.42 2.85 -18.70
N THR A 16 -11.47 3.52 -19.35
CA THR A 16 -11.61 4.91 -19.84
C THR A 16 -11.25 4.99 -21.33
N ASP A 17 -11.17 6.20 -21.90
CA ASP A 17 -10.72 6.41 -23.27
C ASP A 17 -9.20 6.21 -23.50
N ARG A 18 -8.87 6.02 -24.78
CA ARG A 18 -7.50 5.90 -25.29
C ARG A 18 -6.56 7.02 -24.86
N GLU A 19 -7.04 8.27 -24.75
CA GLU A 19 -6.22 9.44 -24.44
C GLU A 19 -5.73 9.41 -22.99
N HIS A 20 -6.61 9.07 -22.05
CA HIS A 20 -6.25 8.85 -20.66
C HIS A 20 -5.36 7.62 -20.49
N ALA A 21 -5.57 6.54 -21.26
CA ALA A 21 -4.70 5.37 -21.23
C ALA A 21 -3.25 5.71 -21.68
N GLU A 22 -3.10 6.52 -22.72
CA GLU A 22 -1.78 7.03 -23.15
C GLU A 22 -1.13 7.91 -22.10
N ARG A 23 -1.88 8.86 -21.50
CA ARG A 23 -1.36 9.70 -20.42
C ARG A 23 -0.89 8.88 -19.22
N ALA A 24 -1.70 7.92 -18.79
CA ALA A 24 -1.35 7.00 -17.70
C ALA A 24 -0.07 6.22 -18.01
N ALA A 25 0.03 5.65 -19.22
CA ALA A 25 1.21 4.90 -19.65
C ALA A 25 2.45 5.80 -19.70
N HIS A 26 2.35 6.99 -20.29
CA HIS A 26 3.44 7.96 -20.35
C HIS A 26 3.90 8.39 -18.95
N ALA A 27 2.97 8.81 -18.09
CA ALA A 27 3.27 9.27 -16.73
C ALA A 27 3.94 8.16 -15.90
N THR A 28 3.44 6.92 -16.00
CA THR A 28 3.98 5.77 -15.29
C THR A 28 5.38 5.39 -15.80
N LEU A 29 5.56 5.27 -17.11
CA LEU A 29 6.86 4.89 -17.71
C LEU A 29 7.93 5.95 -17.48
N ALA A 30 7.59 7.25 -17.59
CA ALA A 30 8.53 8.31 -17.26
C ALA A 30 8.97 8.28 -15.79
N THR A 31 8.02 8.03 -14.87
CA THR A 31 8.32 7.91 -13.44
C THR A 31 9.16 6.66 -13.15
N LEU A 32 8.85 5.53 -13.79
CA LEU A 32 9.62 4.30 -13.70
C LEU A 32 11.04 4.49 -14.24
N GLY A 33 11.21 5.22 -15.33
CA GLY A 33 12.52 5.53 -15.91
C GLY A 33 13.41 6.33 -14.96
N GLU A 34 12.84 7.33 -14.28
CA GLU A 34 13.53 8.07 -13.21
C GLU A 34 13.94 7.17 -12.05
N HIS A 35 13.08 6.23 -11.68
CA HIS A 35 13.32 5.32 -10.58
C HIS A 35 14.45 4.32 -10.90
N LEU A 36 14.37 3.68 -12.06
CA LEU A 36 15.31 2.66 -12.51
C LEU A 36 16.69 3.25 -12.89
N GLY A 37 16.71 4.43 -13.50
CA GLY A 37 17.94 5.04 -14.01
C GLY A 37 18.34 4.53 -15.38
N ARG A 38 19.35 5.19 -15.96
CA ARG A 38 19.76 5.01 -17.37
C ARG A 38 20.14 3.58 -17.74
N ASP A 39 20.90 2.90 -16.90
CA ASP A 39 21.50 1.60 -17.26
C ASP A 39 20.47 0.48 -17.28
N GLU A 40 19.57 0.48 -16.31
CA GLU A 40 18.40 -0.40 -16.22
C GLU A 40 17.43 -0.13 -17.39
N CYS A 41 17.13 1.14 -17.68
CA CYS A 41 16.25 1.49 -18.81
C CYS A 41 16.78 0.95 -20.14
N ARG A 42 18.10 0.91 -20.34
CA ARG A 42 18.71 0.38 -21.57
C ARG A 42 18.50 -1.12 -21.77
N GLN A 43 18.27 -1.87 -20.69
CA GLN A 43 17.99 -3.31 -20.74
C GLN A 43 16.53 -3.56 -21.14
N VAL A 44 15.61 -2.74 -20.62
CA VAL A 44 14.16 -2.88 -20.85
C VAL A 44 13.73 -2.34 -22.22
N VAL A 45 14.27 -1.19 -22.66
CA VAL A 45 13.84 -0.47 -23.88
C VAL A 45 13.80 -1.35 -25.14
N PRO A 46 14.77 -2.25 -25.41
CA PRO A 46 14.73 -3.14 -26.58
C PRO A 46 13.51 -4.09 -26.64
N GLN A 47 12.85 -4.35 -25.52
CA GLN A 47 11.65 -5.21 -25.47
C GLN A 47 10.36 -4.42 -25.68
N LEU A 48 10.42 -3.09 -25.66
CA LEU A 48 9.26 -2.22 -25.77
C LEU A 48 9.10 -1.68 -27.20
N PRO A 49 7.85 -1.37 -27.61
CA PRO A 49 7.60 -0.52 -28.77
C PRO A 49 8.41 0.80 -28.69
N PRO A 50 8.92 1.33 -29.81
CA PRO A 50 9.78 2.52 -29.81
C PRO A 50 9.20 3.73 -29.08
N GLU A 51 7.88 3.94 -29.18
CA GLU A 51 7.16 5.01 -28.51
C GLU A 51 7.23 4.88 -26.98
N LEU A 52 6.98 3.66 -26.47
CA LEU A 52 7.02 3.37 -25.04
C LEU A 52 8.46 3.41 -24.50
N GLY A 53 9.43 2.93 -25.30
CA GLY A 53 10.84 3.03 -24.98
C GLY A 53 11.30 4.49 -24.84
N GLY A 54 10.75 5.38 -25.67
CA GLY A 54 10.98 6.83 -25.56
C GLY A 54 10.45 7.44 -24.26
N TRP A 55 9.36 6.91 -23.70
CA TRP A 55 8.78 7.37 -22.44
C TRP A 55 9.51 6.82 -21.20
N LEU A 56 9.99 5.57 -21.28
CA LEU A 56 10.77 4.95 -20.20
C LEU A 56 12.18 5.52 -20.09
N PHE A 57 12.70 6.15 -21.15
CA PHE A 57 14.07 6.61 -21.19
C PHE A 57 14.39 7.67 -20.12
N SER A 58 15.42 7.40 -19.31
CA SER A 58 16.02 8.36 -18.39
C SER A 58 17.45 8.67 -18.76
N ALA A 59 17.79 9.96 -18.80
CA ALA A 59 19.16 10.43 -19.02
C ALA A 59 20.01 10.44 -17.73
N GLY A 60 19.37 10.30 -16.56
CA GLY A 60 19.97 10.48 -15.24
C GLY A 60 20.29 9.18 -14.51
N ALA A 61 20.93 9.32 -13.34
CA ALA A 61 21.08 8.23 -12.38
C ALA A 61 19.73 7.84 -11.78
N ALA A 62 19.65 6.60 -11.29
CA ALA A 62 18.49 6.08 -10.57
C ALA A 62 18.13 6.98 -9.38
N GLN A 63 16.84 7.27 -9.22
CA GLN A 63 16.31 7.99 -8.07
C GLN A 63 15.58 7.01 -7.15
N SER A 64 16.06 6.87 -5.92
CA SER A 64 15.36 6.06 -4.92
C SER A 64 14.18 6.86 -4.36
N PHE A 65 12.97 6.31 -4.51
CA PHE A 65 11.76 6.81 -3.87
C PHE A 65 10.73 5.70 -3.70
N ASP A 66 9.89 5.86 -2.69
CA ASP A 66 8.91 4.86 -2.28
C ASP A 66 7.65 4.89 -3.16
N VAL A 67 6.75 3.91 -2.96
CA VAL A 67 5.52 3.81 -3.77
C VAL A 67 4.62 5.04 -3.66
N ILE A 68 4.65 5.75 -2.53
CA ILE A 68 3.81 6.94 -2.28
C ILE A 68 4.31 8.11 -3.12
N GLU A 69 5.62 8.33 -3.11
CA GLU A 69 6.26 9.33 -3.96
C GLU A 69 6.12 8.99 -5.46
N PHE A 70 6.20 7.70 -5.82
CA PHE A 70 5.92 7.25 -7.20
C PHE A 70 4.51 7.64 -7.64
N LEU A 71 3.49 7.29 -6.85
CA LEU A 71 2.10 7.62 -7.16
C LEU A 71 1.84 9.14 -7.18
N ARG A 72 2.47 9.91 -6.28
CA ARG A 72 2.38 11.38 -6.29
C ARG A 72 2.90 11.94 -7.62
N ARG A 73 4.08 11.51 -8.06
CA ARG A 73 4.68 11.97 -9.33
C ARG A 73 3.83 11.57 -10.54
N VAL A 74 3.29 10.35 -10.55
CA VAL A 74 2.38 9.93 -11.63
C VAL A 74 1.11 10.77 -11.64
N ALA A 75 0.48 10.97 -10.47
CA ALA A 75 -0.72 11.78 -10.34
C ALA A 75 -0.51 13.22 -10.84
N GLU A 76 0.64 13.82 -10.50
CA GLU A 76 1.02 15.15 -10.98
C GLU A 76 1.25 15.20 -12.49
N ARG A 77 1.91 14.19 -13.07
CA ARG A 77 2.14 14.09 -14.51
C ARG A 77 0.87 13.86 -15.31
N GLU A 78 -0.06 13.11 -14.75
CA GLU A 78 -1.34 12.80 -15.36
C GLU A 78 -2.41 13.88 -15.11
N LEU A 79 -2.18 14.77 -14.14
CA LEU A 79 -3.15 15.76 -13.64
C LEU A 79 -4.41 15.10 -13.05
N THR A 80 -4.19 14.07 -12.23
CA THR A 80 -5.24 13.28 -11.59
C THR A 80 -5.02 13.17 -10.07
N ASP A 81 -5.94 12.54 -9.35
CA ASP A 81 -5.78 12.26 -7.93
C ASP A 81 -4.97 10.97 -7.68
N PRO A 82 -4.30 10.82 -6.51
CA PRO A 82 -3.47 9.65 -6.22
C PRO A 82 -4.21 8.31 -6.27
N ALA A 83 -5.50 8.25 -5.95
CA ALA A 83 -6.26 7.00 -5.99
C ALA A 83 -6.57 6.58 -7.42
N THR A 84 -6.81 7.53 -8.32
CA THR A 84 -6.93 7.29 -9.75
C THR A 84 -5.58 6.88 -10.36
N ALA A 85 -4.49 7.60 -10.02
CA ALA A 85 -3.14 7.24 -10.43
C ALA A 85 -2.77 5.81 -9.99
N GLU A 86 -3.14 5.38 -8.78
CA GLU A 86 -2.89 4.00 -8.32
C GLU A 86 -3.51 2.95 -9.25
N ARG A 87 -4.78 3.14 -9.66
CA ARG A 87 -5.46 2.21 -10.59
C ARG A 87 -4.78 2.19 -11.94
N HIS A 88 -4.36 3.35 -12.43
CA HIS A 88 -3.70 3.50 -13.72
C HIS A 88 -2.31 2.86 -13.74
N VAL A 89 -1.52 3.09 -12.68
CA VAL A 89 -0.21 2.47 -12.51
C VAL A 89 -0.33 0.95 -12.48
N ARG A 90 -1.31 0.39 -11.76
CA ARG A 90 -1.58 -1.06 -11.75
C ARG A 90 -1.87 -1.62 -13.15
N ALA A 91 -2.67 -0.91 -13.94
CA ALA A 91 -2.95 -1.29 -15.32
C ALA A 91 -1.70 -1.28 -16.20
N VAL A 92 -0.84 -0.27 -16.04
CA VAL A 92 0.42 -0.16 -16.78
C VAL A 92 1.40 -1.25 -16.38
N PHE A 93 1.57 -1.56 -15.08
CA PHE A 93 2.39 -2.69 -14.63
C PHE A 93 1.85 -4.03 -15.16
N MET A 94 0.54 -4.18 -15.26
CA MET A 94 -0.08 -5.37 -15.86
C MET A 94 0.15 -5.47 -17.37
N ALA A 95 0.14 -4.36 -18.08
CA ALA A 95 0.54 -4.31 -19.49
C ALA A 95 2.04 -4.61 -19.66
N LEU A 96 2.90 -4.06 -18.81
CA LEU A 96 4.35 -4.34 -18.79
C LEU A 96 4.64 -5.82 -18.56
N GLY A 97 3.97 -6.48 -17.61
CA GLY A 97 4.12 -7.92 -17.36
C GLY A 97 3.68 -8.81 -18.52
N ARG A 98 2.94 -8.27 -19.50
CA ARG A 98 2.63 -8.96 -20.77
C ARG A 98 3.52 -8.54 -21.93
N ALA A 99 4.12 -7.35 -21.86
CA ALA A 99 4.97 -6.81 -22.90
C ALA A 99 6.40 -7.34 -22.80
N LEU A 100 6.92 -7.49 -21.58
CA LEU A 100 8.26 -7.97 -21.28
C LEU A 100 8.31 -9.50 -21.16
N THR A 101 9.50 -10.07 -21.34
CA THR A 101 9.75 -11.46 -20.90
C THR A 101 9.62 -11.58 -19.38
N PRO A 102 9.29 -12.77 -18.84
CA PRO A 102 9.24 -12.97 -17.39
C PRO A 102 10.51 -12.52 -16.67
N ASP A 103 11.69 -12.92 -17.17
CA ASP A 103 12.97 -12.58 -16.56
C ASP A 103 13.22 -11.06 -16.52
N GLU A 104 12.89 -10.32 -17.57
CA GLU A 104 13.06 -8.86 -17.61
C GLU A 104 12.06 -8.15 -16.71
N TYR A 105 10.82 -8.65 -16.66
CA TYR A 105 9.82 -8.11 -15.75
C TYR A 105 10.24 -8.31 -14.29
N ASP A 106 10.77 -9.49 -13.96
CA ASP A 106 11.30 -9.81 -12.65
C ASP A 106 12.53 -8.94 -12.32
N ASP A 107 13.42 -8.69 -13.29
CA ASP A 107 14.54 -7.77 -13.13
C ASP A 107 14.08 -6.35 -12.82
N VAL A 108 13.07 -5.81 -13.53
CA VAL A 108 12.47 -4.51 -13.23
C VAL A 108 11.87 -4.48 -11.82
N VAL A 109 11.09 -5.51 -11.47
CA VAL A 109 10.46 -5.63 -10.15
C VAL A 109 11.49 -5.71 -9.03
N SER A 110 12.62 -6.39 -9.26
CA SER A 110 13.70 -6.53 -8.27
C SER A 110 14.36 -5.20 -7.86
N ARG A 111 14.17 -4.14 -8.68
CA ARG A 111 14.67 -2.79 -8.38
C ARG A 111 13.69 -1.94 -7.58
N LEU A 112 12.46 -2.40 -7.43
CA LEU A 112 11.44 -1.73 -6.64
C LEU A 112 11.49 -2.20 -5.19
N SER A 113 11.18 -1.31 -4.24
CA SER A 113 11.01 -1.70 -2.85
C SER A 113 9.74 -2.53 -2.64
N ASN A 114 9.69 -3.28 -1.54
CA ASN A 114 8.57 -4.17 -1.20
C ASN A 114 7.20 -3.46 -1.12
N ASP A 115 7.18 -2.16 -0.86
CA ASP A 115 5.94 -1.37 -0.86
C ASP A 115 5.31 -1.17 -2.25
N TYR A 116 5.98 -1.54 -3.34
CA TYR A 116 5.39 -1.61 -4.68
C TYR A 116 4.61 -2.89 -4.94
N VAL A 117 4.83 -3.96 -4.16
CA VAL A 117 4.18 -5.27 -4.34
C VAL A 117 2.65 -5.17 -4.43
N PRO A 118 1.95 -4.31 -3.68
CA PRO A 118 0.52 -4.12 -3.85
C PRO A 118 0.14 -3.71 -5.28
N LEU A 119 0.97 -2.96 -6.02
CA LEU A 119 0.68 -2.46 -7.37
C LEU A 119 0.93 -3.50 -8.48
N LEU A 120 1.72 -4.53 -8.19
CA LEU A 120 2.14 -5.51 -9.19
C LEU A 120 0.99 -6.46 -9.57
N PRO A 121 0.97 -6.98 -10.80
CA PRO A 121 0.01 -7.97 -11.24
C PRO A 121 0.20 -9.24 -10.41
N ARG A 122 -0.82 -9.63 -9.65
CA ARG A 122 -0.85 -10.96 -9.05
C ARG A 122 -1.60 -11.91 -9.98
N GLY A 123 -1.16 -13.16 -10.05
CA GLY A 123 -1.73 -14.18 -10.95
C GLY A 123 -3.26 -14.32 -10.84
N PRO A 124 -3.91 -15.05 -11.79
CA PRO A 124 -5.37 -15.03 -12.00
C PRO A 124 -6.24 -15.51 -10.82
N THR A 125 -5.66 -15.98 -9.72
CA THR A 125 -6.35 -16.41 -8.48
C THR A 125 -5.93 -15.64 -7.23
N ALA A 126 -5.03 -14.67 -7.34
CA ALA A 126 -4.67 -13.83 -6.22
C ALA A 126 -5.67 -12.67 -6.15
N GLY A 127 -6.66 -12.82 -5.27
CA GLY A 127 -7.57 -11.74 -4.92
C GLY A 127 -6.76 -10.46 -4.72
N GLY A 128 -7.05 -9.44 -5.52
CA GLY A 128 -6.47 -8.12 -5.35
C GLY A 128 -6.53 -7.77 -3.86
N GLY A 129 -5.41 -7.30 -3.30
CA GLY A 129 -5.39 -6.83 -1.93
C GLY A 129 -6.65 -5.99 -1.73
N ALA A 130 -7.44 -6.29 -0.69
CA ALA A 130 -8.77 -5.73 -0.53
C ALA A 130 -8.71 -4.24 -0.82
N SER A 131 -9.55 -3.72 -1.74
CA SER A 131 -9.52 -2.29 -2.05
C SER A 131 -9.63 -1.49 -0.75
N LEU A 132 -9.09 -0.27 -0.73
CA LEU A 132 -9.22 0.61 0.44
C LEU A 132 -10.68 0.64 0.94
N ASP A 133 -11.64 0.75 0.02
CA ASP A 133 -13.06 0.77 0.35
C ASP A 133 -13.54 -0.55 0.96
N THR A 134 -13.11 -1.70 0.43
CA THR A 134 -13.44 -3.02 0.99
C THR A 134 -12.86 -3.18 2.40
N PHE A 135 -11.64 -2.73 2.60
CA PHE A 135 -10.96 -2.75 3.90
C PHE A 135 -11.72 -1.86 4.90
N LEU A 136 -11.99 -0.60 4.54
CA LEU A 136 -12.68 0.35 5.40
C LEU A 136 -14.11 -0.07 5.70
N ALA A 137 -14.85 -0.62 4.73
CA ALA A 137 -16.18 -1.19 4.95
C ALA A 137 -16.12 -2.39 5.91
N GLY A 138 -15.07 -3.22 5.82
CA GLY A 138 -14.78 -4.29 6.77
C GLY A 138 -14.62 -3.78 8.20
N VAL A 139 -13.84 -2.72 8.39
CA VAL A 139 -13.63 -2.08 9.69
C VAL A 139 -14.91 -1.41 10.20
N ALA A 140 -15.60 -0.64 9.36
CA ALA A 140 -16.84 0.06 9.70
C ALA A 140 -17.91 -0.90 10.21
N ARG A 141 -18.12 -2.02 9.52
CA ARG A 141 -19.06 -3.07 9.91
C ARG A 141 -18.70 -3.72 11.25
N ARG A 142 -17.41 -3.98 11.51
CA ARG A 142 -16.94 -4.61 12.77
C ARG A 142 -17.03 -3.68 13.96
N ALA A 143 -16.67 -2.40 13.78
CA ALA A 143 -16.74 -1.39 14.82
C ALA A 143 -18.14 -0.77 14.96
N ARG A 144 -19.07 -1.03 14.03
CA ARG A 144 -20.43 -0.45 13.98
C ARG A 144 -20.40 1.08 13.93
N VAL A 145 -19.54 1.62 13.07
CA VAL A 145 -19.31 3.06 12.90
C VAL A 145 -19.44 3.47 11.43
N SER A 146 -19.48 4.78 11.16
CA SER A 146 -19.41 5.29 9.79
C SER A 146 -18.03 5.03 9.16
N GLU A 147 -17.95 5.05 7.82
CA GLU A 147 -16.70 4.88 7.10
C GLU A 147 -15.66 5.97 7.44
N ASP A 148 -16.09 7.20 7.71
CA ASP A 148 -15.21 8.28 8.15
C ASP A 148 -14.55 7.97 9.51
N ILE A 149 -15.31 7.40 10.45
CA ILE A 149 -14.77 6.97 11.74
C ILE A 149 -13.87 5.75 11.53
N ALA A 150 -14.28 4.80 10.68
CA ALA A 150 -13.48 3.62 10.36
C ALA A 150 -12.12 4.00 9.77
N ARG A 151 -12.08 4.98 8.84
CA ARG A 151 -10.84 5.53 8.28
C ARG A 151 -9.92 6.09 9.36
N ARG A 152 -10.44 6.98 10.22
CA ARG A 152 -9.65 7.56 11.33
C ARG A 152 -9.17 6.49 12.30
N ALA A 153 -10.01 5.50 12.61
CA ALA A 153 -9.66 4.37 13.45
C ALA A 153 -8.56 3.51 12.81
N THR A 154 -8.66 3.21 11.52
CA THR A 154 -7.64 2.48 10.76
C THR A 154 -6.31 3.21 10.76
N GLU A 155 -6.30 4.50 10.43
CA GLU A 155 -5.07 5.31 10.46
C GLU A 155 -4.45 5.35 11.86
N ALA A 156 -5.26 5.56 12.90
CA ALA A 156 -4.81 5.58 14.29
C ALA A 156 -4.21 4.24 14.75
N VAL A 157 -4.84 3.14 14.38
CA VAL A 157 -4.36 1.78 14.73
C VAL A 157 -3.10 1.46 13.96
N LEU A 158 -3.02 1.71 12.65
CA LEU A 158 -1.83 1.43 11.85
C LEU A 158 -0.63 2.29 12.25
N GLU A 159 -0.86 3.57 12.59
CA GLU A 159 0.22 4.43 13.07
C GLU A 159 0.74 3.97 14.43
N THR A 160 -0.14 3.61 15.36
CA THR A 160 0.30 3.03 16.66
C THR A 160 0.95 1.67 16.49
N LEU A 161 0.46 0.85 15.54
CA LEU A 161 1.07 -0.44 15.21
C LEU A 161 2.49 -0.25 14.69
N GLY A 162 2.72 0.70 13.78
CA GLY A 162 4.06 0.98 13.23
C GLY A 162 5.08 1.43 14.28
N GLU A 163 4.65 2.05 15.37
CA GLU A 163 5.54 2.34 16.51
C GLU A 163 5.91 1.07 17.29
N ARG A 164 5.03 0.06 17.26
CA ARG A 164 5.12 -1.14 18.08
C ARG A 164 5.88 -2.28 17.41
N ILE A 165 5.74 -2.44 16.11
CA ILE A 165 6.32 -3.57 15.35
C ILE A 165 7.66 -3.19 14.71
N GLY A 166 8.54 -4.17 14.52
CA GLY A 166 9.87 -3.95 13.98
C GLY A 166 9.87 -3.55 12.49
N PRO A 167 10.97 -2.94 11.99
CA PRO A 167 11.07 -2.52 10.58
C PRO A 167 10.80 -3.65 9.57
N GLY A 168 11.26 -4.88 9.84
CA GLY A 168 10.98 -6.03 8.97
C GLY A 168 9.49 -6.38 8.91
N GLU A 169 8.80 -6.37 10.04
CA GLU A 169 7.34 -6.63 10.09
C GLU A 169 6.54 -5.53 9.37
N ILE A 170 7.04 -4.30 9.37
CA ILE A 170 6.45 -3.20 8.60
C ILE A 170 6.60 -3.48 7.11
N GLU A 171 7.79 -3.87 6.65
CA GLU A 171 8.03 -4.21 5.24
C GLU A 171 7.08 -5.32 4.78
N ASP A 172 6.93 -6.38 5.58
CA ASP A 172 6.01 -7.49 5.27
C ASP A 172 4.56 -7.01 5.17
N LEU A 173 4.09 -6.19 6.12
CA LEU A 173 2.73 -5.62 6.08
C LEU A 173 2.52 -4.73 4.85
N LEU A 174 3.49 -3.91 4.46
CA LEU A 174 3.36 -3.02 3.30
C LEU A 174 3.09 -3.79 2.01
N THR A 175 3.61 -5.02 1.87
CA THR A 175 3.38 -5.84 0.66
C THR A 175 1.92 -6.26 0.45
N HIS A 176 1.14 -6.35 1.53
CA HIS A 176 -0.25 -6.83 1.49
C HIS A 176 -1.28 -5.74 1.78
N LEU A 177 -0.87 -4.62 2.36
CA LEU A 177 -1.74 -3.49 2.63
C LEU A 177 -2.07 -2.70 1.35
N PRO A 178 -3.29 -2.16 1.25
CA PRO A 178 -3.60 -1.11 0.28
C PRO A 178 -2.60 0.05 0.41
N VAL A 179 -2.11 0.56 -0.71
CA VAL A 179 -1.06 1.60 -0.72
C VAL A 179 -1.49 2.85 0.04
N ALA A 180 -2.77 3.22 -0.06
CA ALA A 180 -3.34 4.33 0.72
C ALA A 180 -3.23 4.17 2.26
N LEU A 181 -3.00 2.96 2.77
CA LEU A 181 -2.80 2.68 4.19
C LEU A 181 -1.31 2.60 4.59
N HIS A 182 -0.37 2.73 3.65
CA HIS A 182 1.06 2.79 3.95
C HIS A 182 1.46 4.05 4.74
N PRO A 183 0.96 5.27 4.43
CA PRO A 183 1.38 6.47 5.14
C PRO A 183 1.23 6.44 6.67
N PRO A 184 0.09 6.04 7.27
CA PRO A 184 0.00 5.93 8.73
C PRO A 184 1.01 4.94 9.31
N LEU A 185 1.19 3.78 8.67
CA LEU A 185 2.14 2.77 9.14
C LEU A 185 3.59 3.30 9.09
N LYS A 186 3.99 3.94 7.98
CA LYS A 186 5.32 4.57 7.82
C LYS A 186 5.56 5.71 8.82
N ARG A 187 4.53 6.51 9.16
CA ARG A 187 4.65 7.54 10.21
C ARG A 187 4.89 6.95 11.59
N GLY A 188 4.26 5.81 11.90
CA GLY A 188 4.52 5.06 13.11
C GLY A 188 5.94 4.50 13.14
N ALA A 189 6.35 3.85 12.04
CA ALA A 189 7.69 3.29 11.86
C ALA A 189 8.81 4.32 12.07
N ALA A 190 8.62 5.56 11.61
CA ALA A 190 9.60 6.63 11.80
C ALA A 190 9.79 7.05 13.27
N ARG A 191 8.86 6.66 14.16
CA ARG A 191 8.92 6.89 15.62
C ARG A 191 9.27 5.62 16.38
N TRP A 192 9.53 4.52 15.68
CA TRP A 192 9.89 3.25 16.30
C TRP A 192 11.23 3.36 17.04
N ASP A 193 11.26 2.90 18.28
CA ASP A 193 12.44 2.72 19.10
C ASP A 193 12.30 1.49 20.04
N ASP A 194 13.35 1.21 20.81
CA ASP A 194 13.37 0.08 21.75
C ASP A 194 12.27 0.19 22.83
N SER A 195 11.87 1.40 23.23
CA SER A 195 10.78 1.62 24.18
C SER A 195 9.42 1.36 23.55
N THR A 196 9.17 1.89 22.35
CA THR A 196 7.87 1.69 21.67
C THR A 196 7.67 0.24 21.24
N SER A 197 8.75 -0.49 20.97
CA SER A 197 8.71 -1.94 20.74
C SER A 197 8.21 -2.75 21.94
N ARG A 198 8.22 -2.17 23.15
CA ARG A 198 7.70 -2.80 24.39
C ARG A 198 6.42 -2.13 24.89
N MET A 199 5.76 -1.33 24.05
CA MET A 199 4.56 -0.60 24.42
C MET A 199 3.47 -1.57 24.92
N PRO A 200 2.97 -1.38 26.15
CA PRO A 200 1.91 -2.21 26.71
C PRO A 200 0.57 -1.94 26.02
N VAL A 201 -0.34 -2.91 26.06
CA VAL A 201 -1.63 -2.81 25.37
C VAL A 201 -2.46 -1.61 25.84
N GLU A 202 -2.37 -1.20 27.11
CA GLU A 202 -3.08 -0.03 27.64
C GLU A 202 -2.58 1.26 26.97
N GLU A 203 -1.26 1.44 26.86
CA GLU A 203 -0.66 2.59 26.19
C GLU A 203 -1.04 2.61 24.71
N PHE A 204 -1.01 1.44 24.05
CA PHE A 204 -1.46 1.28 22.67
C PHE A 204 -2.90 1.78 22.47
N LEU A 205 -3.81 1.41 23.38
CA LEU A 205 -5.20 1.86 23.32
C LEU A 205 -5.37 3.34 23.63
N PHE A 206 -4.58 3.92 24.53
CA PHE A 206 -4.58 5.37 24.78
C PHE A 206 -4.13 6.16 23.54
N ARG A 207 -3.06 5.73 22.88
CA ARG A 207 -2.58 6.35 21.63
C ARG A 207 -3.62 6.26 20.51
N ILE A 208 -4.33 5.13 20.39
CA ILE A 208 -5.45 5.01 19.45
C ILE A 208 -6.55 6.01 19.77
N ALA A 209 -6.95 6.14 21.04
CA ALA A 209 -8.00 7.07 21.44
C ALA A 209 -7.65 8.53 21.09
N GLU A 210 -6.41 8.93 21.38
CA GLU A 210 -5.89 10.25 21.05
C GLU A 210 -5.90 10.49 19.52
N ARG A 211 -5.29 9.58 18.75
CA ARG A 211 -5.17 9.71 17.28
C ARG A 211 -6.52 9.67 16.55
N SER A 212 -7.44 8.82 17.00
CA SER A 212 -8.78 8.71 16.42
C SER A 212 -9.76 9.80 16.92
N ARG A 213 -9.30 10.70 17.80
CA ARG A 213 -10.05 11.81 18.39
C ARG A 213 -11.29 11.34 19.15
N ILE A 214 -11.18 10.20 19.83
CA ILE A 214 -12.21 9.76 20.78
C ILE A 214 -12.15 10.69 21.99
N PRO A 215 -13.27 11.29 22.43
CA PRO A 215 -13.30 12.06 23.67
C PRO A 215 -12.84 11.19 24.84
N THR A 216 -11.73 11.58 25.47
CA THR A 216 -11.17 10.91 26.64
C THR A 216 -11.40 11.75 27.88
N ASP A 217 -11.85 11.11 28.95
CA ASP A 217 -11.75 11.71 30.29
C ASP A 217 -10.28 11.62 30.72
N ARG A 218 -9.62 12.78 30.84
CA ARG A 218 -8.21 12.86 31.26
C ARG A 218 -8.00 12.37 32.70
N SER A 219 -9.06 12.22 33.49
CA SER A 219 -9.00 11.66 34.84
C SER A 219 -9.17 10.13 34.87
N SER A 220 -9.54 9.49 33.75
CA SER A 220 -9.65 8.03 33.65
C SER A 220 -8.28 7.36 33.51
N LEU A 221 -8.03 6.37 34.37
CA LEU A 221 -6.84 5.50 34.26
C LEU A 221 -7.02 4.36 33.25
N LEU A 222 -8.21 4.19 32.69
CA LEU A 222 -8.52 3.16 31.70
C LEU A 222 -8.78 3.77 30.32
N PRO A 223 -8.31 3.10 29.23
CA PRO A 223 -8.58 3.56 27.88
C PRO A 223 -10.07 3.45 27.54
N PRO A 224 -10.61 4.33 26.67
CA PRO A 224 -12.01 4.26 26.26
C PRO A 224 -12.35 2.90 25.63
N PRO A 225 -13.52 2.31 25.94
CA PRO A 225 -13.93 1.04 25.34
C PRO A 225 -13.89 1.05 23.81
N SER A 226 -14.25 2.17 23.19
CA SER A 226 -14.22 2.34 21.74
C SER A 226 -12.82 2.19 21.13
N ALA A 227 -11.75 2.56 21.84
CA ALA A 227 -10.38 2.36 21.33
C ALA A 227 -10.06 0.86 21.17
N ARG A 228 -10.50 0.04 22.13
CA ARG A 228 -10.38 -1.42 22.05
C ARG A 228 -11.23 -1.99 20.92
N GLU A 229 -12.45 -1.50 20.73
CA GLU A 229 -13.31 -1.93 19.62
C GLU A 229 -12.69 -1.59 18.25
N TYR A 230 -12.10 -0.40 18.11
CA TYR A 230 -11.42 0.02 16.89
C TYR A 230 -10.18 -0.83 16.60
N ALA A 231 -9.32 -1.05 17.60
CA ALA A 231 -8.16 -1.94 17.47
C ALA A 231 -8.59 -3.34 17.00
N ARG A 232 -9.62 -3.91 17.63
CA ARG A 232 -10.19 -5.21 17.27
C ARG A 232 -10.74 -5.25 15.85
N ALA A 233 -11.48 -4.22 15.45
CA ALA A 233 -12.07 -4.15 14.11
C ALA A 233 -10.99 -4.10 13.02
N VAL A 234 -9.93 -3.32 13.25
CA VAL A 234 -8.80 -3.19 12.32
C VAL A 234 -7.99 -4.47 12.26
N PHE A 235 -7.56 -5.03 13.39
CA PHE A 235 -6.78 -6.28 13.41
C PHE A 235 -7.53 -7.46 12.79
N ASN A 236 -8.84 -7.60 13.04
CA ASN A 236 -9.62 -8.66 12.40
C ASN A 236 -9.78 -8.45 10.89
N THR A 237 -9.81 -7.20 10.42
CA THR A 237 -9.86 -6.89 8.98
C THR A 237 -8.49 -7.12 8.32
N LEU A 238 -7.40 -6.77 8.99
CA LEU A 238 -6.03 -7.10 8.56
C LEU A 238 -5.84 -8.61 8.43
N ARG A 239 -6.28 -9.38 9.44
CA ARG A 239 -6.21 -10.85 9.42
C ARG A 239 -6.93 -11.47 8.24
N GLU A 240 -8.07 -10.91 7.84
CA GLU A 240 -8.83 -11.42 6.69
C GLU A 240 -8.20 -11.04 5.35
N THR A 241 -7.52 -9.90 5.30
CA THR A 241 -6.93 -9.30 4.09
C THR A 241 -5.52 -9.85 3.82
N VAL A 242 -4.72 -10.02 4.86
CA VAL A 242 -3.27 -10.31 4.84
C VAL A 242 -3.00 -11.75 5.32
N ARG A 243 -3.91 -12.69 5.01
CA ARG A 243 -4.13 -13.97 5.72
C ARG A 243 -2.89 -14.75 6.18
N THR A 244 -1.77 -14.77 5.45
CA THR A 244 -0.54 -15.48 5.86
C THR A 244 0.36 -14.60 6.73
N GLU A 245 0.76 -13.41 6.27
CA GLU A 245 1.71 -12.55 6.99
C GLU A 245 1.16 -11.97 8.30
N PHE A 246 -0.17 -11.83 8.42
CA PHE A 246 -0.75 -11.34 9.66
C PHE A 246 -0.47 -12.30 10.84
N PHE A 247 -0.31 -13.61 10.57
CA PHE A 247 0.08 -14.55 11.62
C PHE A 247 1.52 -14.33 12.07
N ASP A 248 2.45 -13.99 11.18
CA ASP A 248 3.84 -13.75 11.57
C ASP A 248 3.99 -12.49 12.42
N VAL A 249 3.26 -11.42 12.08
CA VAL A 249 3.20 -10.19 12.90
C VAL A 249 2.50 -10.43 14.24
N THR A 250 1.44 -11.23 14.29
CA THR A 250 0.72 -11.49 15.55
C THR A 250 1.40 -12.51 16.45
N VAL A 251 2.27 -13.37 15.92
CA VAL A 251 3.13 -14.27 16.69
C VAL A 251 4.14 -13.49 17.54
N GLN A 252 4.57 -12.30 17.10
CA GLN A 252 5.50 -11.45 17.85
C GLN A 252 4.82 -10.50 18.85
N LEU A 253 3.48 -10.42 18.82
CA LEU A 253 2.75 -9.60 19.78
C LEU A 253 2.63 -10.31 21.14
N PRO A 254 2.95 -9.63 22.26
CA PRO A 254 2.79 -10.19 23.60
C PRO A 254 1.37 -10.65 23.89
N ASN A 255 1.22 -11.61 24.82
CA ASN A 255 -0.05 -12.25 25.20
C ASN A 255 -1.22 -11.27 25.44
N GLU A 256 -0.94 -10.08 25.95
CA GLU A 256 -1.92 -9.00 26.17
C GLU A 256 -2.63 -8.50 24.90
N TYR A 257 -1.97 -8.56 23.72
CA TYR A 257 -2.54 -8.15 22.43
C TYR A 257 -3.46 -9.22 21.82
N TRP A 258 -3.38 -10.47 22.26
CA TRP A 258 -4.20 -11.57 21.70
C TRP A 258 -5.69 -11.34 21.92
N ASN A 259 -6.07 -10.64 22.99
CA ASN A 259 -7.45 -10.22 23.24
C ASN A 259 -8.00 -9.24 22.17
N LEU A 260 -7.10 -8.55 21.44
CA LEU A 260 -7.47 -7.68 20.34
C LEU A 260 -7.62 -8.46 19.01
N VAL A 261 -7.05 -9.65 18.91
CA VAL A 261 -6.98 -10.46 17.68
C VAL A 261 -7.90 -11.69 17.72
N ALA A 262 -8.31 -12.14 18.90
CA ALA A 262 -9.10 -13.37 19.08
C ALA A 262 -10.50 -13.32 18.43
N ARG A 263 -10.91 -14.45 17.83
CA ARG A 263 -12.26 -14.69 17.30
C ARG A 263 -13.30 -14.58 18.42
N GLN A 264 -14.43 -13.93 18.16
CA GLN A 264 -15.64 -14.25 18.91
C GLN A 264 -16.13 -15.64 18.47
N ALA A 265 -16.43 -16.49 19.45
CA ALA A 265 -17.20 -17.70 19.27
C ALA A 265 -18.65 -17.36 18.90
#